data_AF-A0A6J4C0Q6-F1
#
_entry.id   AF-A0A6J4C0Q6-F1
#
_cell.length_a   1.000
_cell.length_b   1.000
_cell.length_c   1.000
_cell.angle_alpha   90.00
_cell.angle_beta   90.00
_cell.angle_gamma   90.00
#
_symmetry.space_group_name_H-M   'P 1'
#
loop_
_entity.id
_entity.type
_entity.pdbx_description
1 polymer ?
#
loop_
_entity_poly.entity_id
_entity_poly.type
_entity_poly.pdbx_seq_one_letter_code
_entity_poly.pdbx_strand_id
1 'polypeptide(L)'
;MQTERVTFLTSPDHKAALDAFAASNGKSVGHVLRAASTRYLVEGEADEEAALALLVREVETAVPAMRADIRDTIASMQRANDAVDAVLAGERPRA
;
A
#
# COMPACT_ATOMS: atom_id res chain seq x y z
N MET A 1 7.77 36.76 -3.28
CA MET A 1 6.94 35.57 -3.56
C MET A 1 6.01 35.94 -4.70
N GLN A 2 6.17 35.32 -5.87
CA GLN A 2 5.23 35.48 -6.98
C GLN A 2 4.13 34.42 -6.81
N THR A 3 2.88 34.85 -6.69
CA THR A 3 1.74 33.94 -6.55
C THR A 3 0.96 33.90 -7.86
N GLU A 4 0.75 32.71 -8.39
CA GLU A 4 -0.08 32.50 -9.57
C GLU A 4 -1.57 32.38 -9.21
N ARG A 5 -2.45 32.81 -10.12
CA ARG A 5 -3.90 32.77 -9.89
C ARG A 5 -4.45 31.38 -10.25
N VAL A 6 -5.09 30.73 -9.28
CA VAL A 6 -5.81 29.47 -9.49
C VAL A 6 -7.32 29.74 -9.50
N THR A 7 -8.00 29.23 -10.52
CA THR A 7 -9.46 29.27 -10.66
C THR A 7 -9.98 27.85 -10.79
N PHE A 8 -11.06 27.52 -10.10
CA PHE A 8 -11.76 26.25 -10.25
C PHE A 8 -13.27 26.52 -10.36
N LEU A 9 -13.97 25.59 -11.00
CA LEU A 9 -15.43 25.62 -11.10
C LEU A 9 -16.03 24.77 -9.99
N THR A 10 -17.14 25.22 -9.42
CA THR A 10 -17.90 24.48 -8.41
C THR A 10 -19.39 24.79 -8.55
N SER A 11 -20.25 23.99 -7.94
CA SER A 11 -21.69 24.25 -7.95
C SER A 11 -22.02 25.50 -7.12
N PRO A 12 -23.13 26.20 -7.43
CA PRO A 12 -23.59 27.32 -6.62
C PRO A 12 -23.73 26.98 -5.13
N ASP A 13 -24.26 25.80 -4.82
CA ASP A 13 -24.46 25.34 -3.44
C ASP A 13 -23.14 25.14 -2.70
N HIS A 14 -22.14 24.52 -3.35
CA HIS A 14 -20.81 24.37 -2.76
C HIS A 14 -20.12 25.72 -2.56
N LYS A 15 -20.29 26.66 -3.49
CA LYS A 15 -19.76 28.02 -3.32
C LYS A 15 -20.39 28.70 -2.09
N ALA A 16 -21.71 28.65 -1.95
CA ALA A 16 -22.40 29.23 -0.81
C ALA A 16 -21.97 28.60 0.52
N ALA A 17 -21.82 27.28 0.55
CA ALA A 17 -21.33 26.56 1.74
C ALA A 17 -19.89 26.97 2.10
N LEU A 18 -19.02 27.12 1.10
CA LEU A 18 -17.63 27.53 1.29
C LEU A 18 -17.51 28.99 1.75
N ASP A 19 -18.33 29.88 1.19
CA ASP A 19 -18.42 31.29 1.60
C ASP A 19 -18.89 31.37 3.07
N ALA A 20 -19.94 30.63 3.44
CA ALA A 20 -20.45 30.57 4.81
C ALA A 20 -19.42 30.01 5.80
N PHE A 21 -18.71 28.95 5.43
CA PHE A 21 -17.66 28.35 6.24
C PHE A 21 -16.47 29.32 6.44
N ALA A 22 -16.04 29.99 5.38
CA ALA A 22 -14.95 30.95 5.47
C ALA A 22 -15.34 32.14 6.36
N ALA A 23 -16.57 32.67 6.18
CA ALA A 23 -17.10 33.77 6.97
C ALA A 23 -17.21 33.41 8.47
N SER A 24 -17.74 32.22 8.81
CA SER A 24 -17.87 31.79 10.21
C SER A 24 -16.53 31.62 10.93
N ASN A 25 -15.43 31.43 10.17
CA ASN A 25 -14.07 31.32 10.67
C ASN A 25 -13.24 32.61 10.53
N GLY A 26 -13.85 33.72 10.07
CA GLY A 26 -13.15 34.99 9.85
C GLY A 26 -12.03 34.91 8.79
N LYS A 27 -12.19 34.03 7.79
CA LYS A 27 -11.23 33.81 6.71
C LYS A 27 -11.84 34.12 5.34
N SER A 28 -10.99 34.28 4.33
CA SER A 28 -11.44 34.27 2.94
C SER A 28 -11.50 32.85 2.39
N VAL A 29 -12.35 32.61 1.40
CA VAL A 29 -12.40 31.33 0.68
C VAL A 29 -11.03 30.92 0.14
N GLY A 30 -10.28 31.87 -0.43
CA GLY A 30 -8.93 31.60 -0.92
C GLY A 30 -7.95 31.17 0.18
N HIS A 31 -8.12 31.65 1.42
CA HIS A 31 -7.34 31.17 2.56
C HIS A 31 -7.72 29.73 2.92
N VAL A 32 -9.02 29.43 3.01
CA VAL A 32 -9.53 28.08 3.32
C VAL A 32 -9.02 27.07 2.30
N LEU A 33 -9.14 27.37 1.01
CA LEU A 33 -8.72 26.48 -0.06
C LEU A 33 -7.21 26.28 -0.09
N ARG A 34 -6.43 27.34 0.13
CA ARG A 34 -4.96 27.22 0.21
C ARG A 34 -4.54 26.35 1.40
N ALA A 35 -5.17 26.54 2.56
CA ALA A 35 -4.88 25.73 3.73
C ALA A 35 -5.28 24.26 3.52
N ALA A 36 -6.45 24.03 2.90
CA ALA A 36 -6.89 22.69 2.53
C ALA A 36 -5.95 22.03 1.52
N SER A 37 -5.52 22.74 0.48
CA SER A 37 -4.62 22.21 -0.54
C SER A 37 -3.24 21.87 0.03
N THR A 38 -2.67 22.76 0.87
CA THR A 38 -1.38 22.50 1.53
C THR A 38 -1.47 21.27 2.42
N ARG A 39 -2.55 21.16 3.19
CA ARG A 39 -2.77 20.00 4.06
C ARG A 39 -2.94 18.72 3.26
N TYR A 40 -3.74 18.73 2.19
CA TYR A 40 -3.93 17.56 1.33
C TYR A 40 -2.62 17.08 0.71
N LEU A 41 -1.76 17.99 0.25
CA LEU A 41 -0.46 17.63 -0.32
C LEU A 41 0.48 17.03 0.74
N VAL A 42 0.52 17.60 1.95
CA VAL A 42 1.43 17.14 3.02
C VAL A 42 0.93 15.86 3.69
N GLU A 43 -0.37 15.77 3.97
CA GLU A 43 -0.98 14.59 4.60
C GLU A 43 -1.01 13.41 3.63
N GLY A 44 -1.29 13.64 2.34
CA GLY A 44 -1.25 12.58 1.32
C GLY A 44 0.13 11.95 1.17
N GLU A 45 1.18 12.77 1.12
CA GLU A 45 2.57 12.29 1.03
C GLU A 45 2.99 11.50 2.28
N ALA A 46 2.59 11.95 3.47
CA ALA A 46 2.91 11.27 4.72
C ALA A 46 2.16 9.93 4.92
N ASP A 47 0.89 9.85 4.49
CA ASP A 47 0.06 8.64 4.60
C ASP A 47 0.51 7.55 3.61
N GLU A 48 0.82 7.94 2.36
CA GLU A 48 1.31 7.02 1.34
C GLU A 48 2.67 6.40 1.72
N GLU A 49 3.61 7.20 2.23
CA GLU A 49 4.93 6.71 2.67
C GLU A 49 4.80 5.77 3.88
N ALA A 50 3.92 6.09 4.83
CA ALA A 50 3.66 5.22 5.98
C ALA A 50 3.03 3.89 5.57
N ALA A 51 2.07 3.91 4.64
CA ALA A 51 1.45 2.72 4.08
C ALA A 51 2.48 1.85 3.31
N LEU A 52 3.33 2.48 2.51
CA LEU A 52 4.41 1.79 1.79
C LEU A 52 5.40 1.13 2.75
N ALA A 53 5.80 1.83 3.82
CA ALA A 53 6.73 1.28 4.82
C ALA A 53 6.15 0.04 5.53
N LEU A 54 4.84 0.00 5.78
CA LEU A 54 4.18 -1.19 6.35
C LEU A 54 4.21 -2.36 5.36
N LEU A 55 3.89 -2.11 4.09
CA LEU A 55 3.92 -3.13 3.04
C LEU A 55 5.32 -3.70 2.83
N VAL A 56 6.36 -2.86 2.84
CA VAL A 56 7.75 -3.31 2.72
C VAL A 56 8.11 -4.29 3.83
N ARG A 57 7.77 -3.99 5.10
CA ARG A 57 8.04 -4.89 6.23
C ARG A 57 7.32 -6.23 6.10
N GLU A 58 6.09 -6.21 5.60
CA GLU A 58 5.32 -7.43 5.35
C GLU A 58 5.98 -8.29 4.26
N VAL A 59 6.40 -7.67 3.14
CA VAL A 59 7.10 -8.36 2.05
C VAL A 59 8.45 -8.91 2.50
N GLU A 60 9.22 -8.14 3.27
CA GLU A 60 10.50 -8.57 3.86
C GLU A 60 10.35 -9.82 4.74
N THR A 61 9.19 -10.00 5.36
CA THR A 61 8.88 -11.18 6.17
C THR A 61 8.31 -12.33 5.34
N ALA A 62 7.37 -12.05 4.45
CA ALA A 62 6.65 -13.06 3.68
C ALA A 62 7.54 -13.76 2.64
N VAL A 63 8.39 -13.01 1.91
CA VAL A 63 9.19 -13.57 0.82
C VAL A 63 10.20 -14.62 1.29
N PRO A 64 10.97 -14.40 2.37
CA PRO A 64 11.85 -15.43 2.91
C PRO A 64 11.10 -16.68 3.37
N ALA A 65 9.93 -16.53 4.01
CA ALA A 65 9.11 -17.64 4.46
C ALA A 65 8.59 -18.47 3.29
N MET A 66 7.98 -17.83 2.29
CA MET A 66 7.54 -18.49 1.06
C MET A 66 8.67 -19.25 0.36
N ARG A 67 9.88 -18.67 0.32
CA ARG A 67 11.05 -19.33 -0.27
C ARG A 67 11.47 -20.56 0.53
N ALA A 68 11.34 -20.54 1.86
CA ALA A 68 11.62 -21.70 2.70
C ALA A 68 10.59 -22.81 2.43
N ASP A 69 9.30 -22.48 2.45
CA ASP A 69 8.21 -23.43 2.20
C ASP A 69 8.33 -24.11 0.83
N ILE A 70 8.69 -23.35 -0.21
CA ILE A 70 8.92 -23.88 -1.56
C ILE A 70 10.10 -24.88 -1.55
N ARG A 71 11.20 -24.56 -0.85
CA ARG A 71 12.35 -25.47 -0.78
C ARG A 71 12.00 -26.76 -0.04
N ASP A 72 11.28 -26.66 1.06
CA ASP A 72 10.85 -27.82 1.85
C ASP A 72 9.91 -28.71 1.04
N THR A 73 9.01 -28.10 0.27
CA THR A 73 8.12 -28.80 -0.66
C THR A 73 8.91 -29.53 -1.74
N ILE A 74 9.87 -28.86 -2.39
CA ILE A 74 10.74 -29.49 -3.40
C ILE A 74 11.48 -30.69 -2.80
N ALA A 75 12.08 -30.53 -1.61
CA ALA A 75 12.81 -31.60 -0.95
C ALA A 75 11.88 -32.78 -0.59
N SER A 76 10.64 -32.51 -0.20
CA SER A 76 9.64 -33.54 0.07
C SER A 76 9.25 -34.30 -1.19
N MET A 77 9.06 -33.60 -2.31
CA MET A 77 8.76 -34.22 -3.59
C MET A 77 9.92 -35.09 -4.09
N GLN A 78 11.16 -34.62 -3.93
CA GLN A 78 12.35 -35.42 -4.26
C GLN A 78 12.40 -36.72 -3.47
N ARG A 79 12.24 -36.65 -2.14
CA ARG A 79 12.20 -37.86 -1.28
C ARG A 79 11.08 -38.83 -1.69
N ALA A 80 9.91 -38.30 -2.04
CA ALA A 80 8.79 -39.13 -2.48
C ALA A 80 9.10 -39.83 -3.80
N ASN A 81 9.68 -39.11 -4.77
CA ASN A 81 10.09 -39.69 -6.05
C ASN A 81 11.17 -40.76 -5.85
N ASP A 82 12.21 -40.48 -5.05
CA ASP A 82 13.29 -41.44 -4.77
C ASP A 82 12.73 -42.73 -4.14
N ALA A 83 11.75 -42.60 -3.23
CA ALA A 83 11.10 -43.76 -2.62
C ALA A 83 10.29 -44.58 -3.63
N VAL A 84 9.58 -43.92 -4.55
CA VAL A 84 8.85 -44.59 -5.63
C VAL A 84 9.82 -45.30 -6.57
N ASP A 85 10.90 -44.62 -6.98
CA ASP A 85 11.91 -45.17 -7.88
C ASP A 85 12.60 -46.40 -7.26
N ALA A 86 12.93 -46.38 -5.97
CA ALA A 86 13.49 -47.54 -5.27
C ALA A 86 12.54 -48.75 -5.28
N VAL A 87 11.25 -48.52 -5.04
CA VAL A 87 10.23 -49.58 -5.11
C VAL A 87 10.09 -50.14 -6.52
N LEU A 88 10.07 -49.27 -7.53
CA LEU A 88 9.97 -49.66 -8.94
C LEU A 88 11.24 -50.39 -9.43
N ALA A 89 12.41 -50.04 -8.90
CA ALA A 89 13.68 -50.73 -9.15
C ALA A 89 13.79 -52.09 -8.45
N GLY A 90 12.84 -52.44 -7.57
CA GLY A 90 12.81 -53.72 -6.86
C GLY A 90 13.59 -53.73 -5.54
N GLU A 91 13.99 -52.56 -5.03
CA GLU A 91 14.60 -52.43 -3.70
C GLU A 91 13.52 -52.58 -2.62
N ARG A 92 13.67 -53.54 -1.70
CA ARG A 92 12.73 -53.70 -0.58
C ARG A 92 12.96 -52.59 0.45
N PRO A 93 11.91 -51.97 1.00
CA PRO A 93 12.07 -50.98 2.07
C PRO A 93 12.80 -51.62 3.25
N ARG A 94 13.88 -51.00 3.74
CA ARG A 94 14.51 -51.41 5.00
C ARG A 94 13.53 -51.14 6.13
N ALA A 95 13.09 -52.21 6.79
CA ALA A 95 12.27 -52.19 7.99
C ALA A 95 13.01 -51.56 9.19
#